data_AF-A0A8X6KZW6-F1
#
_entry.id   AF-A0A8X6KZW6-F1
#
_cell.length_a   1.000
_cell.length_b   1.000
_cell.length_c   1.000
_cell.angle_alpha   90.00
_cell.angle_beta   90.00
_cell.angle_gamma   90.00
#
_symmetry.space_group_name_H-M   'P 1'
#
loop_
_entity.id
_entity.type
_entity.pdbx_description
1 polymer ?
#
loop_
_entity_poly.entity_id
_entity_poly.type
_entity_poly.pdbx_seq_one_letter_code
_entity_poly.pdbx_strand_id
1 'polypeptide(L)'
;MEVTRVVQRAYIKIAVLRGRNEMECHSEFVEALGNNALPYRTVVRWVGKFQLGSVSTSDEQRSGRSLSVRTDLARAVIEQLMDEDRRWTLLDLAMASGIAKRTTNALLCQLYVFCAVILLPREGHIALYTAVIN
;
A
#
# COMPACT_ATOMS: atom_id res chain seq x y z
N MET A 1 -18.97 -22.22 4.45
CA MET A 1 -17.53 -21.86 4.42
C MET A 1 -17.37 -20.74 3.41
N GLU A 2 -16.98 -19.54 3.83
CA GLU A 2 -16.77 -18.42 2.91
C GLU A 2 -15.40 -18.53 2.24
N VAL A 3 -15.39 -18.56 0.91
CA VAL A 3 -14.15 -18.64 0.12
C VAL A 3 -13.83 -17.25 -0.42
N THR A 4 -12.88 -16.56 0.22
CA THR A 4 -12.44 -15.24 -0.20
C THR A 4 -11.65 -15.31 -1.52
N ARG A 5 -11.56 -14.19 -2.23
CA ARG A 5 -10.79 -14.10 -3.49
C ARG A 5 -9.31 -14.49 -3.32
N VAL A 6 -8.73 -14.23 -2.16
CA VAL A 6 -7.33 -14.61 -1.85
C VAL A 6 -7.18 -16.13 -1.78
N VAL A 7 -8.14 -16.82 -1.18
CA VAL A 7 -8.17 -18.30 -1.11
C VAL A 7 -8.31 -18.89 -2.51
N GLN A 8 -9.19 -18.34 -3.35
CA GLN A 8 -9.32 -18.78 -4.74
C GLN A 8 -8.00 -18.59 -5.52
N ARG A 9 -7.28 -17.48 -5.33
CA ARG A 9 -5.96 -17.28 -5.97
C ARG A 9 -4.90 -18.25 -5.46
N ALA A 10 -4.93 -18.61 -4.18
CA ALA A 10 -4.05 -19.63 -3.63
C ALA A 10 -4.31 -21.01 -4.26
N TYR A 11 -5.58 -21.33 -4.53
CA TYR A 11 -5.94 -22.54 -5.28
C TYR A 11 -5.37 -22.51 -6.71
N ILE A 12 -5.52 -21.40 -7.44
CA ILE A 12 -4.94 -21.24 -8.78
C ILE A 12 -3.42 -21.49 -8.75
N LYS A 13 -2.71 -20.99 -7.73
CA LYS A 13 -1.27 -21.22 -7.58
C LYS A 13 -0.93 -22.70 -7.50
N ILE A 14 -1.68 -23.47 -6.71
CA ILE A 14 -1.51 -24.94 -6.60
C ILE A 14 -1.89 -25.63 -7.91
N ALA A 15 -2.95 -25.18 -8.58
CA ALA A 15 -3.40 -25.73 -9.86
C ALA A 15 -2.35 -25.55 -10.96
N VAL A 16 -1.70 -24.37 -11.03
CA VAL A 16 -0.60 -24.11 -11.97
C VAL A 16 0.61 -25.02 -11.69
N LEU A 17 0.96 -25.23 -10.41
CA LEU A 17 2.02 -26.18 -10.03
C LEU A 17 1.70 -27.63 -10.44
N ARG A 18 0.41 -27.97 -10.52
CA ARG A 18 -0.07 -29.27 -11.00
C ARG A 18 -0.20 -29.36 -12.53
N GLY A 19 0.12 -28.29 -13.26
CA GLY A 19 -0.01 -28.24 -14.73
C GLY A 19 -1.44 -28.16 -15.24
N ARG A 20 -2.39 -27.70 -14.41
CA ARG A 20 -3.79 -27.51 -14.80
C ARG A 20 -3.96 -26.29 -15.71
N ASN A 21 -4.90 -26.40 -16.65
CA ASN A 21 -5.23 -25.32 -17.58
C ASN A 21 -6.19 -24.29 -16.95
N GLU A 22 -6.18 -23.03 -17.39
CA GLU A 22 -7.09 -21.99 -16.92
C GLU A 22 -8.57 -22.37 -17.03
N MET A 23 -8.95 -23.11 -18.08
CA MET A 23 -10.32 -23.57 -18.31
C MET A 23 -10.77 -24.57 -17.24
N GLU A 24 -9.91 -25.54 -16.92
CA GLU A 24 -10.19 -26.54 -15.89
C GLU A 24 -10.35 -25.86 -14.53
N CYS A 25 -9.44 -24.94 -14.21
CA CYS A 25 -9.45 -24.19 -12.96
C CYS A 25 -10.73 -23.33 -12.83
N HIS A 26 -11.19 -22.73 -13.93
CA HIS A 26 -12.44 -21.98 -13.93
C HIS A 26 -13.68 -22.88 -13.78
N SER A 27 -13.73 -24.04 -14.45
CA SER A 27 -14.84 -24.98 -14.26
C SER A 27 -14.94 -25.46 -12.82
N GLU A 28 -13.82 -25.78 -12.17
CA GLU A 28 -13.77 -26.20 -10.76
C GLU A 28 -14.28 -25.09 -9.83
N PHE A 29 -13.97 -23.82 -10.11
CA PHE A 29 -14.52 -22.71 -9.33
C PHE A 29 -16.02 -22.54 -9.53
N VAL A 30 -16.52 -22.65 -10.76
CA VAL A 30 -17.96 -22.51 -11.03
C VAL A 30 -18.74 -23.65 -10.37
N GLU A 31 -18.22 -24.88 -10.42
CA GLU A 31 -18.82 -26.05 -9.79
C GLU A 31 -18.85 -25.90 -8.25
N ALA A 32 -17.75 -25.46 -7.64
CA ALA A 32 -17.66 -25.37 -6.18
C ALA A 32 -18.29 -24.09 -5.58
N LEU A 33 -18.23 -22.95 -6.29
CA LEU A 33 -18.55 -21.63 -5.73
C LEU A 33 -19.69 -20.91 -6.46
N GLY A 34 -20.09 -21.38 -7.64
CA GLY A 34 -21.13 -20.75 -8.46
C GLY A 34 -20.88 -19.25 -8.66
N ASN A 35 -21.81 -18.41 -8.21
CA ASN A 35 -21.74 -16.96 -8.35
C ASN A 35 -20.57 -16.30 -7.57
N ASN A 36 -20.00 -17.00 -6.59
CA ASN A 36 -18.86 -16.51 -5.82
C ASN A 36 -17.50 -16.82 -6.47
N ALA A 37 -17.50 -17.54 -7.60
CA ALA A 37 -16.31 -17.87 -8.37
C ALA A 37 -15.62 -16.61 -8.94
N LEU A 38 -14.29 -16.67 -9.06
CA LEU A 38 -13.55 -15.69 -9.83
C LEU A 38 -13.96 -15.75 -11.31
N PRO A 39 -14.25 -14.61 -11.95
CA PRO A 39 -14.60 -14.61 -13.37
C PRO A 39 -13.40 -15.05 -14.21
N TYR A 40 -13.67 -15.77 -15.30
CA TYR A 40 -12.67 -16.35 -16.21
C TYR A 40 -11.47 -15.45 -16.51
N ARG A 41 -11.69 -14.18 -16.89
CA ARG A 41 -10.60 -13.21 -17.17
C ARG A 41 -9.59 -13.05 -16.03
N THR A 42 -10.07 -13.20 -14.80
CA THR A 42 -9.24 -13.09 -13.59
C THR A 42 -8.45 -14.36 -13.39
N VAL A 43 -9.05 -15.53 -13.62
CA VAL A 43 -8.36 -16.82 -13.58
C VAL A 43 -7.20 -16.82 -14.56
N VAL A 44 -7.43 -16.48 -15.84
CA VAL A 44 -6.40 -16.38 -16.88
C VAL A 44 -5.25 -15.45 -16.47
N ARG A 45 -5.58 -14.26 -15.94
CA ARG A 45 -4.57 -13.30 -15.46
C ARG A 45 -3.69 -13.90 -14.36
N TRP A 46 -4.30 -14.59 -13.39
CA TRP A 46 -3.57 -15.18 -12.27
C TRP A 46 -2.75 -16.40 -12.68
N VAL A 47 -3.29 -17.25 -13.56
CA VAL A 47 -2.55 -18.37 -14.17
C VAL A 47 -1.29 -17.85 -14.86
N GLY A 48 -1.42 -16.84 -15.71
CA GLY A 48 -0.25 -16.21 -16.37
C GLY A 48 0.74 -15.60 -15.39
N LYS A 49 0.27 -14.93 -14.32
CA LYS A 49 1.16 -14.42 -13.26
C LYS A 49 1.96 -15.52 -12.56
N PHE A 50 1.33 -16.65 -12.26
CA PHE A 50 2.01 -17.76 -11.59
C PHE A 50 2.94 -18.54 -12.52
N GLN A 51 2.59 -18.68 -13.80
CA GLN A 51 3.50 -19.23 -14.82
C GLN A 51 4.76 -18.37 -14.99
N LEU A 52 4.65 -17.05 -14.84
CA LEU A 52 5.78 -16.11 -14.83
C LEU A 52 6.59 -16.11 -13.52
N GLY A 53 6.30 -17.01 -12.57
CA GLY A 53 7.06 -17.17 -11.33
C GLY A 53 6.66 -16.24 -10.18
N SER A 54 5.49 -15.59 -10.24
CA SER A 54 5.02 -14.76 -9.13
C SER A 54 4.72 -15.59 -7.87
N VAL A 55 5.20 -15.15 -6.70
CA VAL A 55 4.98 -15.84 -5.42
C VAL A 55 3.73 -15.33 -4.69
N SER A 56 3.31 -14.10 -4.95
CA SER A 56 2.23 -13.43 -4.23
C SER A 56 0.84 -13.85 -4.72
N THR A 57 -0.09 -14.11 -3.80
CA THR A 57 -1.53 -14.29 -4.07
C THR A 57 -2.34 -13.00 -3.83
N SER A 58 -1.70 -11.99 -3.25
CA SER A 58 -2.26 -10.66 -3.02
C SER A 58 -2.02 -9.76 -4.24
N ASP A 59 -2.91 -8.79 -4.42
CA ASP A 59 -2.67 -7.72 -5.39
C ASP A 59 -1.35 -7.04 -5.01
N GLU A 60 -0.47 -6.85 -5.99
CA GLU A 60 0.71 -6.01 -5.81
C GLU A 60 0.26 -4.61 -5.41
N GLN A 61 1.08 -3.95 -4.58
CA GLN A 61 0.90 -2.54 -4.26
C GLN A 61 0.69 -1.78 -5.57
N ARG A 62 -0.51 -1.21 -5.77
CA ARG A 62 -0.79 -0.45 -7.00
C ARG A 62 0.24 0.67 -7.09
N SER A 63 0.94 0.76 -8.22
CA SER A 63 1.73 1.94 -8.55
C SER A 63 0.78 3.12 -8.79
N GLY A 64 0.31 3.74 -7.71
CA GLY A 64 -0.17 5.11 -7.76
C GLY A 64 0.99 6.05 -8.13
N ARG A 65 0.68 7.28 -8.54
CA ARG A 65 1.69 8.28 -8.97
C ARG A 65 2.64 8.64 -7.82
N SER A 66 3.70 7.87 -7.63
CA SER A 66 4.92 8.31 -6.97
C SER A 66 5.73 9.11 -7.99
N LEU A 67 5.89 10.40 -7.75
CA LEU A 67 6.90 11.22 -8.44
C LEU A 67 8.27 10.86 -7.80
N SER A 68 8.71 9.61 -7.94
CA SER A 68 9.70 8.99 -7.03
C SER A 68 10.95 9.87 -6.84
N VAL A 69 11.55 10.38 -7.91
CA VAL A 69 12.79 11.17 -7.80
C VAL A 69 12.62 12.49 -7.02
N ARG A 70 11.51 13.22 -7.21
CA ARG A 70 11.25 14.46 -6.45
C ARG A 70 10.77 14.15 -5.03
N THR A 71 10.06 13.04 -4.86
CA THR A 71 9.50 12.60 -3.58
C THR A 71 10.58 12.03 -2.65
N ASP A 72 11.62 11.40 -3.19
CA ASP A 72 12.73 10.82 -2.41
C ASP A 72 13.69 11.90 -1.90
N LEU A 73 14.04 12.89 -2.74
CA LEU A 73 14.80 14.07 -2.30
C LEU A 73 14.01 14.88 -1.26
N ALA A 74 12.73 15.11 -1.53
CA ALA A 74 11.82 15.81 -0.62
C ALA A 74 11.72 15.10 0.73
N ARG A 75 11.70 13.77 0.73
CA ARG A 75 11.72 12.94 1.93
C ARG A 75 13.00 13.12 2.72
N ALA A 76 14.17 12.99 2.08
CA ALA A 76 15.46 13.11 2.76
C ALA A 76 15.63 14.48 3.44
N VAL A 77 15.20 15.56 2.78
CA VAL A 77 15.23 16.92 3.36
C VAL A 77 14.32 17.03 4.59
N ILE A 78 13.11 16.46 4.53
CA ILE A 78 12.18 16.47 5.66
C ILE A 78 12.73 15.63 6.82
N GLU A 79 13.29 14.45 6.54
CA GLU A 79 13.94 13.58 7.54
C GLU A 79 15.09 14.31 8.24
N GLN A 80 15.98 14.95 7.48
CA GLN A 80 17.08 15.73 8.04
C GLN A 80 16.59 16.87 8.96
N LEU A 81 15.60 17.65 8.53
CA LEU A 81 15.05 18.74 9.34
C LEU A 81 14.42 18.23 10.64
N MET A 82 13.80 17.05 10.62
CA MET A 82 13.22 16.43 11.82
C MET A 82 14.27 15.82 12.74
N ASP A 83 15.41 15.37 12.20
CA ASP A 83 16.54 14.90 12.98
C ASP A 83 17.26 16.05 13.69
N GLU A 84 17.36 17.21 13.03
CA GLU A 84 17.94 18.44 13.61
C GLU A 84 17.05 19.02 14.71
N ASP A 85 15.75 19.14 14.47
CA ASP A 85 14.77 19.61 15.45
C ASP A 85 13.47 18.83 15.34
N ARG A 86 12.94 18.31 16.45
CA ARG A 86 11.67 17.56 16.42
C ARG A 86 10.43 18.44 16.53
N ARG A 87 10.59 19.75 16.77
CA ARG A 87 9.49 20.67 17.06
C ARG A 87 9.14 21.54 15.84
N TRP A 88 8.60 20.92 14.81
CA TRP A 88 8.17 21.64 13.61
C TRP A 88 6.65 21.76 13.54
N THR A 89 6.17 22.94 13.14
CA THR A 89 4.83 23.04 12.58
C THR A 89 4.84 22.59 11.12
N LEU A 90 3.71 22.10 10.62
CA LEU A 90 3.59 21.71 9.21
C LEU A 90 3.87 22.88 8.25
N LEU A 91 3.59 24.12 8.67
CA LEU A 91 3.88 25.31 7.88
C LEU A 91 5.37 25.64 7.89
N ASP A 92 6.01 25.62 9.06
CA ASP A 92 7.44 25.92 9.20
C ASP A 92 8.29 24.87 8.47
N LEU A 93 7.91 23.60 8.57
CA LEU A 93 8.56 22.51 7.85
C LEU A 93 8.43 22.66 6.33
N ALA A 94 7.26 23.07 5.84
CA ALA A 94 7.04 23.32 4.42
C ALA A 94 7.87 24.52 3.91
N MET A 95 7.98 25.58 4.71
CA MET A 95 8.82 26.73 4.40
C MET A 95 10.31 26.39 4.41
N ALA A 96 10.78 25.67 5.44
CA ALA A 96 12.18 25.27 5.60
C ALA A 96 12.64 24.29 4.51
N SER A 97 11.78 23.33 4.13
CA SER A 97 12.08 22.36 3.08
C SER A 97 11.87 22.90 1.66
N GLY A 98 11.20 24.05 1.50
CA GLY A 98 10.81 24.59 0.18
C GLY A 98 9.78 23.74 -0.56
N ILE A 99 9.12 22.81 0.13
CA ILE A 99 8.16 21.86 -0.43
C ILE A 99 6.74 22.35 -0.15
N ALA A 100 5.84 22.15 -1.11
CA ALA A 100 4.42 22.46 -0.91
C ALA A 100 3.86 21.71 0.31
N LYS A 101 3.19 22.43 1.22
CA LYS A 101 2.55 21.91 2.44
C LYS A 101 1.82 20.57 2.24
N ARG A 102 1.11 20.41 1.12
CA ARG A 102 0.36 19.19 0.78
C ARG A 102 1.27 17.97 0.60
N THR A 103 2.40 18.16 -0.05
CA THR A 103 3.41 17.13 -0.27
C THR A 103 4.14 16.80 1.03
N THR A 104 4.50 17.82 1.82
CA THR A 104 5.07 17.65 3.16
C THR A 104 4.15 16.83 4.05
N ASN A 105 2.86 17.16 4.09
CA ASN A 105 1.86 16.40 4.86
C ASN A 105 1.72 14.95 4.37
N ALA A 106 1.68 14.75 3.05
CA ALA A 106 1.57 13.41 2.47
C ALA A 106 2.81 12.54 2.80
N LEU A 107 4.00 13.12 2.75
CA LEU A 107 5.25 12.46 3.12
C LEU A 107 5.30 12.12 4.61
N LEU A 108 4.91 13.05 5.48
CA LEU A 108 4.84 12.80 6.93
C LEU A 108 3.86 11.66 7.25
N CYS A 109 2.67 11.65 6.65
CA CYS A 109 1.71 10.56 6.82
C CYS A 109 2.23 9.21 6.29
N GLN A 110 3.11 9.23 5.28
CA GLN A 110 3.71 8.02 4.71
C GLN A 110 4.87 7.49 5.57
N LEU A 111 5.66 8.37 6.19
CA LEU A 111 6.78 8.01 7.06
C LEU A 111 6.31 7.59 8.47
N TYR A 112 5.28 8.25 8.99
CA TYR A 112 4.78 8.05 10.36
C TYR A 112 3.32 7.59 10.30
N VAL A 113 3.13 6.29 10.08
CA VAL A 113 1.85 5.61 9.76
C VAL A 113 0.81 5.63 10.90
N PHE A 114 1.07 6.29 12.05
CA PHE A 114 0.24 6.15 13.26
C PHE A 114 -0.28 7.46 13.92
N CYS A 115 -0.32 8.59 13.21
CA CYS A 115 -0.94 9.81 13.74
C CYS A 115 -2.12 10.28 12.87
N ALA A 116 -3.14 9.44 12.75
CA ALA A 116 -4.50 9.96 12.64
C ALA A 116 -4.91 10.46 14.04
N VAL A 117 -5.59 11.61 14.12
CA VAL A 117 -5.96 12.37 15.36
C VAL A 117 -4.78 13.26 15.77
N ILE A 118 -4.73 14.60 15.56
CA ILE A 118 -5.74 15.65 15.73
C ILE A 118 -5.39 16.82 14.76
N LEU A 119 -6.24 17.06 13.77
CA LEU A 119 -6.37 18.39 13.16
C LEU A 119 -7.47 19.11 13.95
N LEU A 120 -7.10 19.90 14.95
CA LEU A 120 -7.99 20.92 15.51
C LEU A 120 -7.28 22.27 15.58
N PRO A 121 -8.02 23.36 15.33
CA PRO A 121 -7.48 24.67 15.09
C PRO A 121 -7.21 25.42 16.40
N ARG A 122 -6.28 26.38 16.31
CA ARG A 122 -5.89 27.44 17.24
C ARG A 122 -4.69 27.18 18.15
N GLU A 123 -3.85 28.21 18.18
CA GLU A 123 -2.67 28.45 19.02
C GLU A 123 -1.38 27.70 18.60
N GLY A 124 -0.82 28.08 17.44
CA GLY A 124 0.60 28.44 17.27
C GLY A 124 1.76 27.49 17.60
N HIS A 125 1.58 26.37 18.31
CA HIS A 125 2.68 25.49 18.70
C HIS A 125 2.23 24.02 18.64
N ILE A 126 2.87 23.24 17.77
CA ILE A 126 2.81 21.78 17.83
C ILE A 126 3.81 21.35 18.89
N ALA A 127 3.36 21.24 20.14
CA ALA A 127 4.04 20.37 21.09
C ALA A 127 3.75 18.93 20.65
N LEU A 128 4.70 18.29 19.95
CA LEU A 128 4.68 16.85 19.73
C LEU A 128 4.82 16.17 21.11
N TYR A 129 3.68 15.97 21.76
CA TYR A 129 3.57 15.16 22.95
C TYR A 129 3.15 13.76 22.53
N THR A 130 4.12 12.90 22.30
CA THR A 130 3.99 11.49 22.66
C THR A 130 5.39 10.92 22.83
N ALA A 131 5.65 10.62 24.10
CA ALA A 131 6.61 9.66 24.61
C ALA A 131 7.32 8.81 23.54
N VAL A 132 8.64 8.82 23.64
CA VAL A 132 9.46 7.62 23.59
C VAL A 132 8.68 6.46 24.22
N ILE A 133 8.06 5.61 23.39
CA ILE A 133 7.74 4.25 23.80
C ILE A 133 8.85 3.41 23.19
N ASN A 134 9.80 3.07 24.05
CA ASN A 134 10.60 1.86 23.94
C ASN A 134 9.66 0.66 24.14
#